data_AF-A0A933DVJ9-F1
#
_entry.id   AF-A0A933DVJ9-F1
#
_cell.length_a   1.000
_cell.length_b   1.000
_cell.length_c   1.000
_cell.angle_alpha   90.00
_cell.angle_beta   90.00
_cell.angle_gamma   90.00
#
_symmetry.space_group_name_H-M   'P 1'
#
loop_
_entity.id
_entity.type
_entity.pdbx_description
1 polymer ?
#
loop_
_entity_poly.entity_id
_entity_poly.type
_entity_poly.pdbx_seq_one_letter_code
_entity_poly.pdbx_strand_id
1 'polypeptide(L)'
;MREFFRVLLLILLVIASAFAQGVGLSVFGIRLNLVLVVIIFIALKEDVLISILAAVCAVFVLKPGPAIDLPITLLGISGPFTSITRRFLPWQEPVVYLALIVFMTFVLYFASSIDLLLSMVFLREVLANIVTGVVFFAIFSGAWHNA
;
A
#
# COMPACT_ATOMS: atom_id res chain seq x y z
N MET A 1 -8.50 -16.68 -19.17
CA MET A 1 -7.53 -17.37 -18.29
C MET A 1 -6.42 -16.44 -17.79
N ARG A 2 -5.74 -15.68 -18.65
CA ARG A 2 -4.64 -14.77 -18.25
C ARG A 2 -5.06 -13.73 -17.19
N GLU A 3 -6.20 -13.06 -17.37
CA GLU A 3 -6.75 -12.09 -16.41
C GLU A 3 -7.03 -12.69 -15.03
N PHE A 4 -7.58 -13.91 -14.98
CA PHE A 4 -7.85 -14.60 -13.72
C PHE A 4 -6.56 -14.90 -12.95
N PHE A 5 -5.51 -15.40 -13.64
CA PHE A 5 -4.20 -15.64 -13.03
C PHE A 5 -3.54 -14.35 -12.54
N ARG A 6 -3.69 -13.25 -13.29
CA ARG A 6 -3.19 -11.94 -12.91
C ARG A 6 -3.84 -11.42 -11.62
N VAL A 7 -5.17 -11.45 -11.55
CA VAL A 7 -5.91 -11.06 -10.33
C VAL A 7 -5.53 -11.95 -9.14
N LEU A 8 -5.42 -13.26 -9.35
CA LEU A 8 -5.00 -14.21 -8.32
C LEU A 8 -3.61 -13.87 -7.76
N LEU A 9 -2.64 -13.58 -8.63
CA LEU A 9 -1.28 -13.19 -8.23
C LEU A 9 -1.27 -11.89 -7.42
N LEU A 10 -2.06 -10.89 -7.81
CA LEU A 10 -2.16 -9.63 -7.05
C LEU A 10 -2.75 -9.86 -5.66
N ILE A 11 -3.81 -10.65 -5.54
CA ILE A 11 -4.41 -10.99 -4.25
C ILE A 11 -3.38 -11.73 -3.39
N LEU A 12 -2.66 -12.69 -3.97
CA LEU A 12 -1.65 -13.46 -3.24
C LEU A 12 -0.48 -12.58 -2.78
N LEU A 13 -0.08 -11.61 -3.60
CA LEU A 13 0.94 -10.60 -3.25
C LEU A 13 0.50 -9.72 -2.08
N VAL A 14 -0.77 -9.30 -2.07
CA VAL A 14 -1.36 -8.53 -0.97
C VAL A 14 -1.39 -9.35 0.32
N ILE A 15 -1.85 -10.60 0.24
CA ILE A 15 -1.91 -11.51 1.39
C ILE A 15 -0.50 -11.75 1.94
N ALA A 16 0.48 -12.04 1.08
CA ALA A 16 1.87 -12.25 1.48
C ALA A 16 2.46 -11.00 2.17
N SER A 17 2.16 -9.81 1.64
CA SER A 17 2.64 -8.54 2.19
C SER A 17 1.97 -8.21 3.53
N ALA A 18 0.66 -8.46 3.63
CA ALA A 18 -0.09 -8.32 4.87
C ALA A 18 0.40 -9.28 5.95
N PHE A 19 0.67 -10.53 5.58
CA PHE A 19 1.25 -11.51 6.51
C PHE A 19 2.65 -11.09 6.98
N ALA A 20 3.54 -10.70 6.06
CA ALA A 20 4.88 -10.21 6.41
C ALA A 20 4.83 -9.00 7.36
N GLN A 21 3.94 -8.05 7.09
CA GLN A 21 3.70 -6.90 7.96
C GLN A 21 3.12 -7.33 9.33
N GLY A 22 2.17 -8.27 9.35
CA GLY A 22 1.55 -8.79 10.57
C GLY A 22 2.51 -9.53 11.50
N VAL A 23 3.49 -10.25 10.96
CA VAL A 23 4.58 -10.91 11.73
C VAL A 23 5.60 -9.88 12.26
N GLY A 24 5.49 -8.61 11.86
CA GLY A 24 6.34 -7.53 12.35
C GLY A 24 7.66 -7.42 11.60
N LEU A 25 7.69 -7.76 10.30
CA LEU A 25 8.86 -7.57 9.46
C LEU A 25 9.37 -6.13 9.58
N SER A 26 10.66 -5.99 9.90
CA SER A 26 11.32 -4.70 10.00
C SER A 26 12.64 -4.73 9.23
N VAL A 27 12.97 -3.60 8.61
CA VAL A 27 14.23 -3.42 7.89
C VAL A 27 14.99 -2.30 8.60
N PHE A 28 16.20 -2.61 9.07
CA PHE A 28 17.00 -1.71 9.93
C PHE A 28 16.23 -1.20 11.17
N GLY A 29 15.36 -2.05 11.75
CA GLY A 29 14.56 -1.70 12.94
C GLY A 29 13.34 -0.81 12.66
N ILE A 30 13.02 -0.53 11.40
CA ILE A 30 11.84 0.26 11.00
C ILE A 30 10.76 -0.71 10.50
N ARG A 31 9.53 -0.59 11.02
CA ARG A 31 8.39 -1.37 10.54
C ARG A 31 7.91 -0.81 9.21
N LEU A 32 7.87 -1.67 8.19
CA LEU A 32 7.46 -1.27 6.85
C LEU A 32 5.94 -1.39 6.69
N ASN A 33 5.33 -0.42 6.02
CA ASN A 33 3.91 -0.52 5.64
C ASN A 33 3.79 -1.15 4.25
N LEU A 34 4.16 -2.43 4.16
CA LEU A 34 4.17 -3.18 2.89
C LEU A 34 2.80 -3.22 2.23
N VAL A 35 1.75 -3.35 3.02
CA VAL A 35 0.37 -3.37 2.52
C VAL A 35 0.03 -2.07 1.83
N LEU A 36 0.41 -0.92 2.39
CA LEU A 36 0.19 0.38 1.76
C LEU A 36 0.88 0.46 0.39
N VAL A 37 2.16 0.09 0.36
CA VAL A 37 3.00 0.09 -0.85
C VAL A 37 2.35 -0.74 -1.97
N VAL A 38 1.87 -1.94 -1.63
CA VAL A 38 1.25 -2.87 -2.59
C VAL A 38 -0.13 -2.39 -3.04
N ILE A 39 -0.99 -1.93 -2.12
CA ILE A 39 -2.34 -1.46 -2.45
C ILE A 39 -2.29 -0.26 -3.39
N ILE A 40 -1.41 0.71 -3.13
CA ILE A 40 -1.26 1.88 -4.02
C ILE A 40 -0.78 1.42 -5.41
N PHE A 41 0.12 0.44 -5.48
CA PHE A 41 0.61 -0.08 -6.76
C PHE A 41 -0.53 -0.74 -7.56
N ILE A 42 -1.31 -1.60 -6.91
CA ILE A 42 -2.48 -2.24 -7.52
C ILE A 42 -3.46 -1.17 -8.01
N ALA A 43 -3.74 -0.16 -7.19
CA ALA A 43 -4.66 0.91 -7.55
C ALA A 43 -4.19 1.81 -8.70
N LEU A 44 -2.88 1.84 -8.98
CA LEU A 44 -2.34 2.48 -10.19
C LEU A 44 -2.41 1.60 -11.44
N LYS A 45 -2.44 0.27 -11.29
CA LYS A 45 -2.38 -0.67 -12.42
C LYS A 45 -3.70 -1.31 -12.78
N GLU A 46 -4.65 -1.30 -11.85
CA GLU A 46 -5.93 -2.00 -11.96
C GLU A 46 -7.11 -1.06 -11.76
N ASP A 47 -8.30 -1.61 -11.99
CA ASP A 47 -9.56 -0.92 -11.74
C ASP A 47 -9.86 -0.77 -10.25
N VAL A 48 -10.77 0.17 -9.96
CA VAL A 48 -11.25 0.47 -8.60
C VAL A 48 -11.75 -0.80 -7.90
N LEU A 49 -12.45 -1.69 -8.62
CA LEU A 49 -13.01 -2.92 -8.04
C LEU A 49 -11.93 -3.87 -7.53
N ILE A 50 -10.86 -4.09 -8.31
CA ILE A 50 -9.74 -4.95 -7.92
C ILE A 50 -8.98 -4.33 -6.73
N SER A 51 -8.85 -3.00 -6.74
CA SER A 51 -8.24 -2.24 -5.65
C SER A 51 -9.02 -2.37 -4.34
N ILE A 52 -10.36 -2.31 -4.41
CA ILE A 52 -11.25 -2.58 -3.26
C ILE A 52 -11.03 -4.00 -2.76
N LEU A 53 -11.05 -4.99 -3.67
CA LEU A 53 -10.90 -6.40 -3.31
C LEU A 53 -9.56 -6.65 -2.61
N ALA A 54 -8.46 -6.14 -3.17
CA ALA A 54 -7.13 -6.19 -2.57
C ALA A 54 -7.12 -5.59 -1.16
N ALA A 55 -7.70 -4.39 -1.01
CA ALA A 55 -7.75 -3.72 0.29
C ALA A 55 -8.55 -4.53 1.32
N VAL A 56 -9.69 -5.10 0.94
CA VAL A 56 -10.50 -5.98 1.79
C VAL A 56 -9.71 -7.22 2.21
N CYS A 57 -9.02 -7.89 1.27
CA CYS A 57 -8.17 -9.03 1.60
C CYS A 57 -7.06 -8.67 2.59
N ALA A 58 -6.43 -7.51 2.43
CA ALA A 58 -5.39 -7.05 3.36
C ALA A 58 -5.93 -6.84 4.78
N VAL A 59 -7.11 -6.22 4.91
CA VAL A 59 -7.78 -5.98 6.19
C VAL A 59 -8.05 -7.30 6.92
N PHE A 60 -8.59 -8.31 6.21
CA PHE A 60 -8.85 -9.63 6.79
C PHE A 60 -7.59 -10.33 7.30
N VAL A 61 -6.45 -10.16 6.61
CA VAL A 61 -5.18 -10.78 7.02
C VAL A 61 -4.54 -10.03 8.18
N LEU A 62 -4.53 -8.69 8.15
CA LEU A 62 -3.88 -7.87 9.17
C LEU A 62 -4.59 -7.92 10.52
N LYS A 63 -5.92 -8.09 10.53
CA LYS A 63 -6.67 -8.21 11.78
C LYS A 63 -7.84 -9.20 11.62
N PRO A 64 -7.60 -10.50 11.86
CA PRO A 64 -8.65 -11.50 11.89
C PRO A 64 -9.47 -11.34 13.18
N GLY A 65 -10.42 -10.41 13.19
CA GLY A 65 -11.29 -10.14 14.33
C GLY A 65 -12.44 -9.20 13.99
N PRO A 66 -13.49 -9.14 14.81
CA PRO A 66 -14.72 -8.38 14.50
C PRO A 66 -14.55 -6.86 14.59
N ALA A 67 -13.49 -6.37 15.25
CA ALA A 67 -13.22 -4.94 15.43
C ALA A 67 -12.11 -4.47 14.49
N ILE A 68 -12.47 -3.69 13.48
CA ILE A 68 -11.52 -3.05 12.55
C ILE A 68 -11.02 -1.75 13.21
N ASP A 69 -9.72 -1.63 13.42
CA ASP A 69 -9.14 -0.39 13.95
C ASP A 69 -9.11 0.69 12.87
N LEU A 70 -9.21 1.96 13.30
CA LEU A 70 -9.15 3.12 12.42
C LEU A 70 -7.99 3.09 11.39
N PRO A 71 -6.74 2.73 11.76
CA PRO A 71 -5.63 2.67 10.80
C PRO A 71 -5.84 1.61 9.72
N ILE A 72 -6.49 0.50 10.06
CA ILE A 72 -6.78 -0.60 9.14
C ILE A 72 -7.90 -0.21 8.19
N THR A 73 -8.92 0.50 8.68
CA THR A 73 -9.97 1.09 7.84
C THR A 73 -9.39 2.10 6.84
N LEU A 74 -8.48 2.97 7.28
CA LEU A 74 -7.82 3.95 6.41
C LEU A 74 -6.93 3.28 5.36
N LEU A 75 -6.20 2.21 5.73
CA LEU A 75 -5.52 1.34 4.76
C LEU A 75 -6.49 0.75 3.74
N GLY A 76 -7.67 0.32 4.18
CA GLY A 76 -8.76 -0.17 3.32
C GLY A 76 -9.23 0.86 2.28
N ILE A 77 -9.28 2.14 2.66
CA ILE A 77 -9.74 3.25 1.80
C ILE A 77 -8.63 3.75 0.86
N SER A 78 -7.36 3.49 1.18
CA SER A 78 -6.22 3.98 0.40
C SER A 78 -6.22 3.52 -1.07
N GLY A 79 -6.66 2.29 -1.34
CA GLY A 79 -6.78 1.74 -2.70
C GLY A 79 -7.82 2.47 -3.55
N PRO A 80 -9.10 2.51 -3.15
CA PRO A 80 -10.14 3.27 -3.84
C PRO A 80 -9.78 4.74 -4.03
N PHE A 81 -9.26 5.38 -2.98
CA PHE A 81 -8.83 6.77 -3.03
C PHE A 81 -7.74 6.98 -4.08
N THR A 82 -6.72 6.11 -4.09
CA THR A 82 -5.62 6.16 -5.07
C THR A 82 -6.15 6.00 -6.50
N SER A 83 -7.03 5.03 -6.73
CA SER A 83 -7.56 4.77 -8.07
C SER A 83 -8.43 5.92 -8.60
N ILE A 84 -9.02 6.73 -7.73
CA ILE A 84 -9.77 7.94 -8.10
C ILE A 84 -8.79 9.11 -8.32
N THR A 85 -7.93 9.38 -7.34
CA THR A 85 -7.02 10.53 -7.37
C THR A 85 -6.00 10.48 -8.49
N ARG A 86 -5.52 9.30 -8.90
CA ARG A 86 -4.62 9.16 -10.06
C ARG A 86 -5.17 9.79 -11.34
N ARG A 87 -6.49 9.83 -11.52
CA ARG A 87 -7.14 10.40 -12.72
C ARG A 87 -7.02 11.91 -12.80
N PHE A 88 -6.72 12.57 -11.69
CA PHE A 88 -6.60 14.03 -11.59
C PHE A 88 -5.15 14.51 -11.52
N LEU A 89 -4.18 13.59 -11.43
CA LEU A 89 -2.77 13.92 -11.33
C LEU A 89 -2.10 13.78 -12.70
N PRO A 90 -1.60 14.86 -13.32
CA PRO A 90 -0.99 14.83 -14.65
C PRO A 90 0.47 14.32 -14.64
N TRP A 91 0.91 13.69 -13.56
CA TRP A 91 2.30 13.26 -13.38
C TRP A 91 2.53 11.83 -13.90
N GLN A 92 3.80 11.49 -14.10
CA GLN A 92 4.20 10.12 -14.45
C GLN A 92 3.87 9.16 -13.30
N GLU A 93 3.45 7.93 -13.62
CA GLU A 93 3.07 6.90 -12.66
C GLU A 93 4.03 6.71 -11.47
N PRO A 94 5.37 6.61 -11.62
CA PRO A 94 6.26 6.45 -10.48
C PRO A 94 6.21 7.66 -9.53
N VAL A 95 6.02 8.87 -10.06
CA VAL A 95 5.90 10.09 -9.25
C VAL A 95 4.58 10.07 -8.47
N VAL A 96 3.47 9.74 -9.14
CA VAL A 96 2.15 9.59 -8.49
C VAL A 96 2.21 8.52 -7.39
N TYR A 97 2.85 7.40 -7.67
CA TYR A 97 3.01 6.29 -6.72
C TYR A 97 3.72 6.73 -5.43
N LEU A 98 4.89 7.35 -5.56
CA LEU A 98 5.66 7.80 -4.41
C LEU A 98 4.94 8.91 -3.64
N ALA A 99 4.32 9.86 -4.36
CA ALA A 99 3.55 10.93 -3.74
C ALA A 99 2.38 10.38 -2.91
N LEU A 100 1.68 9.37 -3.41
CA LEU A 100 0.58 8.74 -2.69
C LEU A 100 1.05 7.91 -1.49
N ILE A 101 2.22 7.26 -1.56
CA ILE A 101 2.80 6.58 -0.38
C ILE A 101 3.05 7.59 0.73
N VAL A 102 3.66 8.73 0.41
CA VAL A 102 3.95 9.79 1.39
C VAL A 102 2.65 10.35 1.96
N PHE A 103 1.71 10.71 1.08
CA PHE A 103 0.42 11.26 1.48
C PHE A 103 -0.37 10.31 2.38
N MET A 104 -0.46 9.03 2.01
CA MET A 104 -1.19 8.04 2.80
C MET A 104 -0.49 7.71 4.12
N THR A 105 0.84 7.69 4.14
CA THR A 105 1.59 7.54 5.40
C THR A 105 1.28 8.71 6.34
N PHE A 106 1.24 9.94 5.80
CA PHE A 106 0.85 11.13 6.55
C PHE A 106 -0.59 11.01 7.08
N VAL A 107 -1.56 10.62 6.24
CA VAL A 107 -2.97 10.43 6.65
C VAL A 107 -3.11 9.40 7.76
N LEU A 108 -2.40 8.27 7.65
CA LEU A 108 -2.40 7.23 8.69
C LEU A 108 -1.85 7.77 10.02
N TYR A 109 -0.75 8.53 9.99
CA TYR A 109 -0.17 9.13 11.19
C TYR A 109 -1.07 10.20 11.79
N PHE A 110 -1.62 11.08 10.96
CA PHE A 110 -2.53 12.13 11.41
C PHE A 110 -3.74 11.55 12.15
N ALA A 111 -4.28 10.42 11.68
CA ALA A 111 -5.43 9.78 12.30
C ALA A 111 -5.09 8.90 13.52
N SER A 112 -3.92 8.28 13.57
CA SER A 112 -3.60 7.25 14.56
C SER A 112 -2.60 7.67 15.63
N SER A 113 -1.72 8.63 15.33
CA SER A 113 -0.60 9.02 16.19
C SER A 113 -0.05 10.40 15.79
N ILE A 114 -0.90 11.43 15.89
CA ILE A 114 -0.57 12.80 15.47
C ILE A 114 0.69 13.36 16.15
N ASP A 115 0.93 12.98 17.41
CA ASP A 115 2.10 13.42 18.19
C ASP A 115 3.43 12.95 17.58
N LEU A 116 3.41 11.85 16.82
CA LEU A 116 4.59 11.31 16.16
C LEU A 116 4.88 11.96 14.80
N LEU A 117 4.00 12.80 14.28
CA LEU A 117 4.08 13.31 12.90
C LEU A 117 5.31 14.21 12.65
N LEU A 118 5.80 14.89 13.69
CA LEU A 118 7.05 15.68 13.64
C LEU A 118 8.27 14.93 14.20
N SER A 119 8.11 13.66 14.55
CA SER A 119 9.18 12.85 15.14
C SER A 119 10.11 12.26 14.08
N MET A 120 11.32 11.90 14.53
CA MET A 120 12.25 11.11 13.71
C MET A 120 11.70 9.72 13.35
N VAL A 121 10.72 9.20 14.10
CA VAL A 121 10.08 7.91 13.80
C VAL A 121 9.28 8.02 12.52
N PHE A 122 8.44 9.05 12.39
CA PHE A 122 7.67 9.31 11.18
C PHE A 122 8.57 9.49 9.95
N LEU A 123 9.61 10.32 10.06
CA LEU A 123 10.53 10.55 8.95
C LEU A 123 11.21 9.26 8.49
N ARG A 124 11.64 8.42 9.44
CA ARG A 124 12.24 7.11 9.14
C ARG A 124 11.27 6.17 8.44
N GLU A 125 10.02 6.11 8.89
CA GLU A 125 9.00 5.28 8.25
C GLU A 125 8.62 5.77 6.86
N VAL A 126 8.47 7.08 6.66
CA VAL A 126 8.23 7.66 5.33
C VAL A 126 9.38 7.31 4.38
N LEU A 127 10.63 7.51 4.81
CA LEU A 127 11.80 7.18 3.99
C LEU A 127 11.86 5.68 3.69
N ALA A 128 11.60 4.82 4.67
CA ALA A 128 11.61 3.38 4.48
C ALA A 128 10.50 2.93 3.51
N ASN A 129 9.29 3.52 3.60
CA ASN A 129 8.19 3.26 2.68
C ASN A 129 8.49 3.78 1.27
N ILE A 130 9.15 4.93 1.12
CA ILE A 130 9.61 5.45 -0.19
C ILE A 130 10.62 4.48 -0.80
N VAL A 131 11.67 4.09 -0.06
CA VAL A 131 12.71 3.17 -0.56
C VAL A 131 12.08 1.84 -0.97
N THR A 132 11.22 1.28 -0.12
CA THR A 132 10.50 0.04 -0.40
C THR A 132 9.61 0.19 -1.62
N GLY A 133 8.91 1.33 -1.74
CA GLY A 133 8.11 1.67 -2.91
C GLY A 133 8.94 1.75 -4.19
N VAL A 134 10.08 2.43 -4.19
CA VAL A 134 10.97 2.50 -5.36
C VAL A 134 11.41 1.11 -5.80
N VAL A 135 11.88 0.28 -4.85
CA VAL A 135 12.32 -1.10 -5.12
C VAL A 135 11.16 -1.92 -5.67
N PHE A 136 9.99 -1.84 -5.03
CA PHE A 136 8.81 -2.57 -5.45
C PHE A 136 8.33 -2.16 -6.84
N PHE A 137 8.21 -0.86 -7.10
CA PHE A 137 7.81 -0.32 -8.40
C PHE A 137 8.79 -0.75 -9.50
N ALA A 138 10.10 -0.70 -9.25
CA ALA A 138 11.10 -1.11 -10.24
C ALA A 138 11.00 -2.60 -10.58
N ILE A 139 10.82 -3.48 -9.58
CA ILE A 139 10.70 -4.94 -9.78
C ILE A 139 9.39 -5.25 -10.52
N PHE A 140 8.28 -4.70 -10.04
CA PHE A 140 6.96 -5.11 -10.51
C PHE A 140 6.50 -4.35 -11.75
N SER A 141 6.89 -3.10 -11.99
CA SER A 141 6.47 -2.39 -13.23
C SER A 141 7.09 -3.01 -14.47
N GLY A 142 8.34 -3.45 -14.39
CA GLY A 142 9.02 -4.15 -15.48
C GLY A 142 8.42 -5.53 -15.75
N ALA A 143 8.13 -6.30 -14.69
CA ALA A 143 7.42 -7.57 -14.81
C ALA A 143 6.01 -7.39 -15.37
N TRP A 144 5.32 -6.31 -15.00
CA TRP A 144 3.95 -6.01 -15.42
C TRP A 144 3.83 -5.60 -16.88
N HIS A 145 4.80 -4.85 -17.40
CA HIS A 145 4.79 -4.43 -18.80
C HIS A 145 5.01 -5.63 -19.76
N ASN A 146 5.65 -6.68 -19.27
CA ASN A 146 5.97 -7.89 -20.05
C ASN A 146 4.96 -9.04 -19.84
N ALA A 147 3.99 -8.88 -18.94
CA ALA A 147 3.01 -9.90 -18.54
C ALA A 147 1.69 -9.82 -19.31
#